data_AF-Q2YC12-F1
#
_entry.id   AF-Q2YC12-F1
#
_cell.length_a   1.000
_cell.length_b   1.000
_cell.length_c   1.000
_cell.angle_alpha   90.00
_cell.angle_beta   90.00
_cell.angle_gamma   90.00
#
_symmetry.space_group_name_H-M   'P 1'
#
loop_
_entity.id
_entity.type
_entity.pdbx_description
1 polymer ?
#
loop_
_entity_poly.entity_id
_entity_poly.type
_entity_poly.pdbx_seq_one_letter_code
_entity_poly.pdbx_strand_id
1 'polypeptide(L)'
;MKKNDLFTAVVLAADRTARDPISLETGAPCKAFARVGGIPMIIRVLDALEASGMVKSIILCGPPKSLLPACPELQERIRNGRVVWLPNLDSPSRSARSGLSHVNQEAPVLLTTADHALLTPAIVQYFLRNSQASDCDAAVGVVKYEDVAAAFPGAKRTVIRLKDANICGCNLYAFLNDRGRGLVSFWQRAEDLRKRPVRLIMETFGFATVFYYLLGLLTIERGLRAVRRKTGIRAHPVFLPYPQAGVDVDKVADLVLAESVLARKAPAAGGGSDLHGPTPEM
;
A
#
# COMPACT_ATOMS: atom_id res chain seq x y z
N MET A 1 10.85 17.07 -14.43
CA MET A 1 10.55 15.66 -14.74
C MET A 1 9.99 15.60 -16.15
N LYS A 2 10.50 14.69 -16.99
CA LYS A 2 9.91 14.47 -18.32
C LYS A 2 8.54 13.79 -18.11
N LYS A 3 7.59 13.98 -19.02
CA LYS A 3 6.24 13.38 -18.96
C LYS A 3 6.27 11.83 -18.90
N ASN A 4 7.42 11.22 -19.25
CA ASN A 4 7.69 9.78 -19.13
C ASN A 4 8.10 9.31 -17.72
N ASP A 5 8.31 10.21 -16.75
CA ASP A 5 8.73 9.85 -15.38
C ASP A 5 7.53 9.68 -14.42
N LEU A 6 6.30 9.91 -14.87
CA LEU A 6 5.10 9.81 -14.03
C LEU A 6 4.45 8.43 -14.10
N PHE A 7 4.06 7.94 -12.93
CA PHE A 7 3.46 6.62 -12.75
C PHE A 7 1.97 6.64 -13.04
N THR A 8 1.45 5.53 -13.57
CA THR A 8 0.04 5.19 -13.40
C THR A 8 -0.12 4.39 -12.11
N ALA A 9 -1.03 4.79 -11.22
CA ALA A 9 -1.33 4.03 -10.02
C ALA A 9 -2.43 3.01 -10.30
N VAL A 10 -2.26 1.79 -9.84
CA VAL A 10 -3.28 0.74 -9.74
C VAL A 10 -3.56 0.52 -8.25
N VAL A 11 -4.79 0.76 -7.82
CA VAL A 11 -5.21 0.66 -6.43
C VAL A 11 -6.18 -0.51 -6.28
N LEU A 12 -5.89 -1.44 -5.37
CA LEU A 12 -6.76 -2.56 -5.05
C LEU A 12 -7.66 -2.20 -3.87
N ALA A 13 -8.98 -2.23 -4.08
CA ALA A 13 -9.96 -1.70 -3.12
C ALA A 13 -11.12 -2.66 -2.81
N ALA A 14 -10.92 -3.97 -3.04
CA ALA A 14 -11.92 -4.99 -2.76
C ALA A 14 -11.62 -5.76 -1.46
N ASP A 15 -12.69 -6.11 -0.76
CA ASP A 15 -12.61 -6.93 0.44
C ASP A 15 -12.22 -8.37 0.08
N ARG A 16 -11.40 -8.99 0.94
CA ARG A 16 -10.92 -10.37 0.73
C ARG A 16 -11.96 -11.41 1.16
N THR A 17 -12.90 -11.01 2.01
CA THR A 17 -13.96 -11.86 2.56
C THR A 17 -15.25 -11.04 2.66
N ALA A 18 -16.41 -11.71 2.64
CA ALA A 18 -17.71 -11.06 2.82
C ALA A 18 -17.94 -10.52 4.25
N ARG A 19 -17.04 -10.83 5.19
CA ARG A 19 -17.10 -10.45 6.61
C ARG A 19 -15.75 -9.89 7.01
N ASP A 20 -15.41 -8.72 6.47
CA ASP A 20 -14.20 -8.02 6.84
C ASP A 20 -14.33 -7.45 8.28
N PRO A 21 -13.32 -7.62 9.16
CA PRO A 21 -13.40 -7.14 10.54
C PRO A 21 -13.65 -5.63 10.67
N ILE A 22 -13.10 -4.83 9.75
CA ILE A 22 -13.22 -3.37 9.79
C ILE A 22 -14.63 -2.96 9.36
N SER A 23 -15.16 -3.59 8.30
CA SER A 23 -16.54 -3.36 7.85
C SER A 23 -17.55 -3.70 8.95
N LEU A 24 -17.33 -4.80 9.69
CA LEU A 24 -18.18 -5.19 10.81
C LEU A 24 -18.11 -4.20 11.98
N GLU A 25 -16.92 -3.74 12.35
CA GLU A 25 -16.72 -2.79 13.44
C GLU A 25 -17.33 -1.42 13.13
N THR A 26 -17.15 -0.94 11.90
CA THR A 26 -17.52 0.43 11.51
C THR A 26 -18.92 0.55 10.90
N GLY A 27 -19.55 -0.58 10.55
CA GLY A 27 -20.78 -0.62 9.77
C GLY A 27 -20.61 -0.18 8.31
N ALA A 28 -19.37 0.00 7.84
CA ALA A 28 -19.10 0.39 6.46
C ALA A 28 -19.46 -0.74 5.48
N PRO A 29 -19.99 -0.44 4.28
CA PRO A 29 -20.35 -1.47 3.32
C PRO A 29 -19.18 -2.32 2.80
N CYS A 30 -17.97 -1.77 2.84
CA CYS A 30 -16.72 -2.50 2.61
C CYS A 30 -15.56 -1.82 3.33
N LYS A 31 -14.43 -2.53 3.48
CA LYS A 31 -13.27 -2.07 4.24
C LYS A 31 -12.74 -0.75 3.71
N ALA A 32 -12.61 -0.65 2.38
CA ALA A 32 -12.10 0.55 1.71
C ALA A 32 -12.91 1.83 2.03
N PHE A 33 -14.18 1.70 2.42
CA PHE A 33 -15.06 2.83 2.75
C PHE A 33 -15.14 3.14 4.24
N ALA A 34 -14.57 2.28 5.10
CA ALA A 34 -14.47 2.59 6.51
C ALA A 34 -13.71 3.91 6.70
N ARG A 35 -14.20 4.73 7.62
CA ARG A 35 -13.63 6.05 7.89
C ARG A 35 -12.51 5.90 8.90
N VAL A 36 -11.41 6.60 8.63
CA VAL A 36 -10.31 6.81 9.57
C VAL A 36 -10.11 8.31 9.68
N GLY A 37 -10.14 8.89 10.87
CA GLY A 37 -10.11 10.34 11.09
C GLY A 37 -11.21 11.04 10.30
N GLY A 38 -12.41 10.46 10.26
CA GLY A 38 -13.59 10.99 9.56
C GLY A 38 -13.62 10.84 8.03
N ILE A 39 -12.51 10.41 7.38
CA ILE A 39 -12.39 10.32 5.92
C ILE A 39 -12.33 8.83 5.50
N PRO A 40 -13.06 8.39 4.46
CA PRO A 40 -12.95 7.02 3.95
C PRO A 40 -11.51 6.65 3.58
N MET A 41 -11.05 5.45 3.92
CA MET A 41 -9.67 5.02 3.66
C MET A 41 -9.26 5.16 2.20
N ILE A 42 -10.14 4.75 1.27
CA ILE A 42 -9.86 4.90 -0.16
C ILE A 42 -9.61 6.35 -0.56
N ILE A 43 -10.37 7.30 0.00
CA ILE A 43 -10.20 8.72 -0.32
C ILE A 43 -8.84 9.22 0.16
N ARG A 44 -8.41 8.82 1.37
CA ARG A 44 -7.06 9.16 1.87
C ARG A 44 -5.95 8.67 0.95
N VAL A 45 -6.08 7.44 0.43
CA VAL A 45 -5.12 6.88 -0.51
C VAL A 45 -5.14 7.66 -1.83
N LEU A 46 -6.31 7.94 -2.39
CA LEU A 46 -6.44 8.71 -3.63
C LEU A 46 -5.87 10.12 -3.49
N ASP A 47 -6.12 10.80 -2.36
CA ASP A 47 -5.54 12.12 -2.05
C ASP A 47 -4.02 12.07 -1.97
N ALA A 48 -3.46 11.06 -1.28
CA ALA A 48 -2.03 10.90 -1.20
C ALA A 48 -1.37 10.67 -2.57
N LEU A 49 -2.05 9.92 -3.46
CA LEU A 49 -1.59 9.68 -4.83
C LEU A 49 -1.68 10.94 -5.70
N GLU A 50 -2.83 11.63 -5.70
CA GLU A 50 -3.07 12.86 -6.47
C GLU A 50 -2.11 13.98 -6.04
N ALA A 51 -1.95 14.20 -4.72
CA ALA A 51 -1.07 15.24 -4.18
C ALA A 51 0.42 14.87 -4.21
N SER A 52 0.79 13.63 -4.60
CA SER A 52 2.20 13.24 -4.71
C SER A 52 2.95 13.96 -5.82
N GLY A 53 2.26 14.41 -6.88
CA GLY A 53 2.90 14.96 -8.08
C GLY A 53 3.72 13.93 -8.88
N MET A 54 3.66 12.64 -8.51
CA MET A 54 4.39 11.54 -9.18
C MET A 54 3.43 10.59 -9.94
N VAL A 55 2.12 10.75 -9.75
CA VAL A 55 1.08 9.91 -10.35
C VAL A 55 0.27 10.73 -11.34
N LYS A 56 0.19 10.27 -12.59
CA LYS A 56 -0.54 10.95 -13.68
C LYS A 56 -1.97 10.47 -13.86
N SER A 57 -2.25 9.22 -13.49
CA SER A 57 -3.57 8.61 -13.61
C SER A 57 -3.73 7.50 -12.59
N ILE A 58 -4.98 7.27 -12.17
CA ILE A 58 -5.31 6.26 -11.16
C ILE A 58 -6.33 5.30 -11.76
N ILE A 59 -6.01 4.01 -11.69
CA ILE A 59 -6.89 2.90 -11.97
C ILE A 59 -7.26 2.26 -10.63
N LEU A 60 -8.55 2.17 -10.34
CA LEU A 60 -9.07 1.60 -9.11
C LEU A 60 -9.76 0.27 -9.42
N CYS A 61 -9.26 -0.83 -8.87
CA CYS A 61 -9.87 -2.14 -8.98
C CYS A 61 -10.76 -2.42 -7.76
N GLY A 62 -12.07 -2.35 -7.95
CA GLY A 62 -13.06 -2.46 -6.87
C GLY A 62 -13.31 -1.13 -6.13
N PRO A 63 -14.07 -1.12 -5.05
CA PRO A 63 -14.96 -2.21 -4.60
C PRO A 63 -16.08 -2.47 -5.64
N PRO A 64 -16.96 -3.47 -5.43
CA PRO A 64 -18.07 -3.77 -6.34
C PRO A 64 -18.90 -2.52 -6.71
N LYS A 65 -19.35 -2.44 -7.96
CA LYS A 65 -20.06 -1.27 -8.50
C LYS A 65 -21.28 -0.89 -7.66
N SER A 66 -21.98 -1.89 -7.12
CA SER A 66 -23.16 -1.71 -6.27
C SER A 66 -22.87 -0.96 -4.96
N LEU A 67 -21.62 -0.95 -4.48
CA LEU A 67 -21.23 -0.27 -3.26
C LEU A 67 -20.85 1.20 -3.50
N LEU A 68 -20.51 1.60 -4.73
CA LEU A 68 -20.07 2.96 -5.04
C LEU A 68 -20.99 4.07 -4.48
N PRO A 69 -22.34 3.94 -4.43
CA PRO A 69 -23.20 4.96 -3.83
C PRO A 69 -22.90 5.28 -2.36
N ALA A 70 -22.25 4.36 -1.63
CA ALA A 70 -21.83 4.58 -0.25
C ALA A 70 -20.61 5.52 -0.12
N CYS A 71 -19.95 5.86 -1.22
CA CYS A 71 -18.85 6.82 -1.25
C CYS A 71 -19.07 7.84 -2.39
N PRO A 72 -19.88 8.89 -2.16
CA PRO A 72 -20.21 9.89 -3.18
C PRO A 72 -18.97 10.57 -3.77
N GLU A 73 -17.96 10.82 -2.94
CA GLU A 73 -16.71 11.44 -3.39
C GLU A 73 -15.94 10.56 -4.39
N LEU A 74 -15.91 9.24 -4.17
CA LEU A 74 -15.31 8.32 -5.13
C LEU A 74 -16.11 8.31 -6.44
N GLN A 75 -17.44 8.32 -6.37
CA GLN A 75 -18.28 8.42 -7.58
C GLN A 75 -17.98 9.69 -8.38
N GLU A 76 -17.78 10.81 -7.70
CA GLU A 76 -17.46 12.08 -8.35
C GLU A 76 -16.11 12.01 -9.07
N ARG A 77 -15.09 11.42 -8.44
CA ARG A 77 -13.77 11.21 -9.07
C ARG A 77 -13.86 10.30 -10.29
N ILE A 78 -14.70 9.27 -10.25
CA ILE A 78 -14.95 8.39 -11.40
C ILE A 78 -15.67 9.16 -12.52
N ARG A 79 -16.74 9.88 -12.19
CA ARG A 79 -17.55 10.63 -13.17
C ARG A 79 -16.73 11.68 -13.92
N ASN A 80 -15.84 12.36 -13.21
CA ASN A 80 -14.99 13.41 -13.79
C ASN A 80 -13.68 12.87 -14.39
N GLY A 81 -13.55 11.54 -14.51
CA GLY A 81 -12.39 10.90 -15.15
C GLY A 81 -11.07 10.97 -14.38
N ARG A 82 -11.10 11.44 -13.11
CA ARG A 82 -9.90 11.45 -12.24
C ARG A 82 -9.48 10.03 -11.83
N VAL A 83 -10.45 9.12 -11.71
CA VAL A 83 -10.22 7.71 -11.40
C VAL A 83 -10.90 6.83 -12.44
N VAL A 84 -10.15 5.92 -13.05
CA VAL A 84 -10.69 4.86 -13.90
C VAL A 84 -11.06 3.68 -13.02
N TRP A 85 -12.35 3.41 -12.84
CA TRP A 85 -12.82 2.26 -12.07
C TRP A 85 -12.90 1.00 -12.93
N LEU A 86 -12.41 -0.11 -12.39
CA LEU A 86 -12.53 -1.46 -12.93
C LEU A 86 -13.16 -2.37 -11.88
N PRO A 87 -13.95 -3.39 -12.29
CA PRO A 87 -14.41 -4.40 -11.35
C PRO A 87 -13.23 -5.14 -10.73
N ASN A 88 -13.32 -5.47 -9.44
CA ASN A 88 -12.38 -6.40 -8.83
C ASN A 88 -12.66 -7.82 -9.30
N LEU A 89 -11.62 -8.65 -9.23
CA LEU A 89 -11.71 -10.09 -9.49
C LEU A 89 -11.72 -10.87 -8.17
N ASP A 90 -11.72 -12.19 -8.28
CA ASP A 90 -11.79 -13.16 -7.18
C ASP A 90 -10.54 -13.19 -6.29
N SER A 91 -9.47 -12.48 -6.68
CA SER A 91 -8.29 -12.30 -5.84
C SER A 91 -7.60 -10.95 -6.07
N PRO A 92 -6.82 -10.47 -5.09
CA PRO A 92 -5.99 -9.27 -5.24
C PRO A 92 -5.01 -9.36 -6.41
N SER A 93 -4.30 -10.50 -6.58
CA SER A 93 -3.34 -10.65 -7.68
C SER A 93 -4.01 -10.64 -9.06
N ARG A 94 -5.21 -11.25 -9.19
CA ARG A 94 -5.98 -11.19 -10.44
C ARG A 94 -6.50 -9.78 -10.72
N SER A 95 -6.98 -9.07 -9.70
CA SER A 95 -7.38 -7.67 -9.82
C SER A 95 -6.21 -6.76 -10.21
N ALA A 96 -5.02 -6.98 -9.66
CA ALA A 96 -3.80 -6.27 -10.03
C ALA A 96 -3.41 -6.53 -11.49
N ARG A 97 -3.45 -7.79 -11.93
CA ARG A 97 -3.19 -8.15 -13.33
C ARG A 97 -4.19 -7.50 -14.29
N SER A 98 -5.48 -7.47 -13.93
CA SER A 98 -6.52 -6.78 -14.71
C SER A 98 -6.27 -5.27 -14.77
N GLY A 99 -5.92 -4.62 -13.65
CA GLY A 99 -5.55 -3.22 -13.64
C GLY A 99 -4.33 -2.92 -14.52
N LEU A 100 -3.29 -3.76 -14.45
CA LEU A 100 -2.09 -3.65 -15.26
C LEU A 100 -2.33 -3.79 -16.76
N SER A 101 -3.31 -4.61 -17.19
CA SER A 101 -3.61 -4.76 -18.62
C SER A 101 -4.22 -3.51 -19.26
N HIS A 102 -4.66 -2.55 -18.45
CA HIS A 102 -5.18 -1.25 -18.91
C HIS A 102 -4.09 -0.16 -18.94
N VAL A 103 -2.86 -0.49 -18.53
CA VAL A 103 -1.73 0.45 -18.57
C VAL A 103 -0.80 0.07 -19.71
N ASN A 104 -0.42 1.05 -20.54
CA ASN A 104 0.62 0.90 -21.57
C ASN A 104 1.85 0.20 -20.98
N GLN A 105 2.35 -0.85 -21.64
CA GLN A 105 3.44 -1.72 -21.15
C GLN A 105 4.74 -0.97 -20.81
N GLU A 106 5.03 0.13 -21.51
CA GLU A 106 6.23 0.93 -21.31
C GLU A 106 6.10 1.93 -20.14
N ALA A 107 4.87 2.18 -19.66
CA ALA A 107 4.66 3.11 -18.58
C ALA A 107 5.03 2.48 -17.21
N PRO A 108 5.71 3.22 -16.32
CA PRO A 108 5.93 2.76 -14.97
C PRO A 108 4.61 2.75 -14.18
N VAL A 109 4.43 1.73 -13.33
CA VAL A 109 3.20 1.50 -12.56
C VAL A 109 3.49 1.45 -11.06
N LEU A 110 2.69 2.17 -10.28
CA LEU A 110 2.58 1.97 -8.83
C LEU A 110 1.40 1.06 -8.57
N LEU A 111 1.60 -0.05 -7.88
CA LEU A 111 0.53 -0.89 -7.34
C LEU A 111 0.45 -0.69 -5.83
N THR A 112 -0.74 -0.39 -5.32
CA THR A 112 -1.00 -0.26 -3.88
C THR A 112 -2.43 -0.68 -3.52
N THR A 113 -2.80 -0.54 -2.24
CA THR A 113 -4.07 -1.00 -1.67
C THR A 113 -4.83 0.15 -1.02
N ALA A 114 -6.15 0.02 -0.91
CA ALA A 114 -7.03 1.06 -0.36
C ALA A 114 -7.04 1.15 1.18
N ASP A 115 -6.45 0.19 1.87
CA ASP A 115 -6.41 0.08 3.34
C ASP A 115 -5.19 0.77 3.98
N HIS A 116 -4.44 1.53 3.19
CA HIS A 116 -3.27 2.27 3.64
C HIS A 116 -3.66 3.67 4.16
N ALA A 117 -4.45 3.71 5.24
CA ALA A 117 -5.04 4.95 5.77
C ALA A 117 -4.03 6.04 6.15
N LEU A 118 -2.80 5.66 6.48
CA LEU A 118 -1.71 6.57 6.85
C LEU A 118 -0.76 6.93 5.69
N LEU A 119 -1.10 6.53 4.45
CA LEU A 119 -0.35 6.92 3.26
C LEU A 119 -0.35 8.45 3.11
N THR A 120 0.79 9.01 2.72
CA THR A 120 0.95 10.45 2.52
C THR A 120 1.64 10.74 1.20
N PRO A 121 1.48 11.96 0.63
CA PRO A 121 2.20 12.36 -0.57
C PRO A 121 3.72 12.18 -0.48
N ALA A 122 4.30 12.48 0.69
CA ALA A 122 5.74 12.34 0.93
C ALA A 122 6.22 10.87 0.87
N ILE A 123 5.42 9.93 1.39
CA ILE A 123 5.73 8.49 1.31
C ILE A 123 5.70 8.04 -0.16
N VAL A 124 4.67 8.42 -0.90
CA VAL A 124 4.53 8.09 -2.33
C VAL A 124 5.70 8.67 -3.12
N GLN A 125 6.02 9.95 -2.92
CA GLN A 125 7.14 10.62 -3.59
C GLN A 125 8.48 9.93 -3.30
N TYR A 126 8.76 9.65 -2.03
CA TYR A 126 10.00 9.01 -1.64
C TYR A 126 10.11 7.61 -2.26
N PHE A 127 9.05 6.80 -2.17
CA PHE A 127 9.03 5.45 -2.73
C PHE A 127 9.29 5.47 -4.23
N LEU A 128 8.56 6.29 -4.98
CA LEU A 128 8.63 6.31 -6.44
C LEU A 128 9.96 6.88 -6.96
N ARG A 129 10.49 7.94 -6.33
CA ARG A 129 11.81 8.49 -6.70
C ARG A 129 12.94 7.49 -6.47
N ASN A 130 12.96 6.82 -5.32
CA ASN A 130 13.97 5.79 -5.04
C ASN A 130 13.81 4.58 -5.96
N SER A 131 12.57 4.22 -6.29
CA SER A 131 12.31 3.17 -7.28
C SER A 131 12.93 3.53 -8.63
N GLN A 132 12.66 4.74 -9.16
CA GLN A 132 13.22 5.19 -10.44
C GLN A 132 14.75 5.31 -10.45
N ALA A 133 15.34 5.71 -9.32
CA ALA A 133 16.79 5.80 -9.17
C ALA A 133 17.46 4.41 -9.11
N SER A 134 16.69 3.35 -8.86
CA SER A 134 17.19 2.00 -8.80
C SER A 134 17.18 1.37 -10.20
N ASP A 135 18.33 0.88 -10.69
CA ASP A 135 18.39 0.07 -11.92
C ASP A 135 17.78 -1.33 -11.67
N CYS A 136 16.46 -1.35 -11.56
CA CYS A 136 15.66 -2.52 -11.24
C CYS A 136 14.44 -2.61 -12.16
N ASP A 137 13.86 -3.80 -12.24
CA ASP A 137 12.64 -4.03 -13.01
C ASP A 137 11.40 -3.76 -12.14
N ALA A 138 11.51 -4.04 -10.84
CA ALA A 138 10.48 -3.77 -9.87
C ALA A 138 11.05 -3.38 -8.50
N ALA A 139 10.35 -2.52 -7.78
CA ALA A 139 10.68 -2.14 -6.42
C ALA A 139 9.55 -2.47 -5.44
N VAL A 140 9.92 -2.76 -4.19
CA VAL A 140 8.98 -3.11 -3.11
C VAL A 140 9.25 -2.23 -1.90
N GLY A 141 8.22 -1.54 -1.42
CA GLY A 141 8.30 -0.68 -0.24
C GLY A 141 8.36 -1.51 1.04
N VAL A 142 9.39 -1.25 1.84
CA VAL A 142 9.59 -1.89 3.15
C VAL A 142 9.95 -0.84 4.19
N VAL A 143 9.63 -1.13 5.45
CA VAL A 143 10.12 -0.38 6.62
C VAL A 143 10.87 -1.34 7.54
N LYS A 144 11.84 -0.82 8.29
CA LYS A 144 12.47 -1.59 9.37
C LYS A 144 11.45 -1.80 10.47
N TYR A 145 11.37 -3.02 10.99
CA TYR A 145 10.45 -3.35 12.07
C TYR A 145 10.76 -2.52 13.32
N GLU A 146 12.04 -2.25 13.58
CA GLU A 146 12.51 -1.47 14.71
C GLU A 146 11.93 -0.04 14.70
N ASP A 147 11.91 0.59 13.53
CA ASP A 147 11.35 1.94 13.37
C ASP A 147 9.82 1.94 13.61
N VAL A 148 9.13 0.88 13.18
CA VAL A 148 7.69 0.69 13.42
C VAL A 148 7.42 0.44 14.90
N ALA A 149 8.21 -0.43 15.55
CA ALA A 149 8.06 -0.75 16.96
C ALA A 149 8.34 0.46 17.86
N ALA A 150 9.31 1.30 17.49
CA ALA A 150 9.61 2.54 18.20
C ALA A 150 8.51 3.59 18.03
N ALA A 151 7.97 3.76 16.81
CA ALA A 151 6.92 4.74 16.54
C ALA A 151 5.56 4.32 17.11
N PHE A 152 5.26 3.01 17.10
CA PHE A 152 3.98 2.44 17.53
C PHE A 152 4.17 1.27 18.51
N PRO A 153 4.58 1.56 19.76
CA PRO A 153 4.76 0.53 20.77
C PRO A 153 3.49 -0.33 20.95
N GLY A 154 3.64 -1.66 20.92
CA GLY A 154 2.54 -2.61 21.07
C GLY A 154 1.79 -2.97 19.77
N ALA A 155 2.07 -2.30 18.65
CA ALA A 155 1.48 -2.65 17.36
C ALA A 155 1.97 -4.04 16.89
N LYS A 156 1.03 -4.99 16.73
CA LYS A 156 1.34 -6.35 16.24
C LYS A 156 1.41 -6.35 14.72
N ARG A 157 2.63 -6.34 14.17
CA ARG A 157 2.87 -6.36 12.73
C ARG A 157 3.43 -7.69 12.26
N THR A 158 3.16 -8.03 11.00
CA THR A 158 3.80 -9.16 10.34
C THR A 158 5.25 -8.78 10.02
N VAL A 159 6.19 -9.49 10.63
CA VAL A 159 7.63 -9.23 10.47
C VAL A 159 8.25 -10.34 9.65
N ILE A 160 8.94 -9.97 8.58
CA ILE A 160 9.84 -10.87 7.86
C ILE A 160 11.19 -10.78 8.57
N ARG A 161 11.59 -11.85 9.25
CA ARG A 161 12.82 -11.93 10.02
C ARG A 161 13.95 -12.48 9.15
N LEU A 162 14.90 -11.63 8.81
CA LEU A 162 16.07 -11.97 8.01
C LEU A 162 17.32 -11.79 8.86
N LYS A 163 18.41 -12.46 8.47
CA LYS A 163 19.68 -12.42 9.19
C LYS A 163 20.20 -10.99 9.38
N ASP A 164 20.00 -10.15 8.38
CA ASP A 164 20.54 -8.79 8.27
C ASP A 164 19.49 -7.68 8.44
N ALA A 165 18.21 -8.04 8.58
CA ALA A 165 17.12 -7.07 8.77
C ALA A 165 15.82 -7.71 9.26
N ASN A 166 15.06 -6.99 10.09
CA ASN A 166 13.65 -7.27 10.32
C ASN A 166 12.83 -6.24 9.55
N ILE A 167 11.96 -6.70 8.66
CA ILE A 167 11.22 -5.79 7.77
C ILE A 167 9.72 -6.05 7.81
N CYS A 168 8.96 -4.97 7.63
CA CYS A 168 7.53 -5.01 7.37
C CYS A 168 7.25 -4.50 5.94
N GLY A 169 6.33 -5.16 5.23
CA GLY A 169 5.87 -4.70 3.92
C GLY A 169 4.97 -3.47 4.04
N CYS A 170 4.96 -2.64 3.00
CA CYS A 170 4.23 -1.37 2.98
C CYS A 170 3.08 -1.31 1.95
N ASN A 171 2.70 -2.44 1.36
CA ASN A 171 1.73 -2.51 0.26
C ASN A 171 1.99 -1.48 -0.87
N LEU A 172 3.27 -1.24 -1.17
CA LEU A 172 3.74 -0.33 -2.22
C LEU A 172 4.67 -1.11 -3.13
N TYR A 173 4.31 -1.20 -4.41
CA TYR A 173 5.07 -1.92 -5.42
C TYR A 173 5.21 -1.04 -6.65
N ALA A 174 6.43 -0.85 -7.17
CA ALA A 174 6.66 -0.14 -8.41
C ALA A 174 7.11 -1.14 -9.48
N PHE A 175 6.53 -1.09 -10.66
CA PHE A 175 6.96 -1.83 -11.83
C PHE A 175 7.48 -0.83 -12.85
N LEU A 176 8.79 -0.85 -13.12
CA LEU A 176 9.43 0.18 -13.95
C LEU A 176 9.43 -0.17 -15.44
N ASN A 177 9.22 -1.44 -15.75
CA ASN A 177 9.14 -1.96 -17.11
C ASN A 177 8.23 -3.19 -17.15
N ASP A 178 7.95 -3.69 -18.35
CA ASP A 178 7.07 -4.85 -18.57
C ASP A 178 7.58 -6.12 -17.84
N ARG A 179 8.89 -6.33 -17.80
CA ARG A 179 9.49 -7.46 -17.06
C ARG A 179 9.14 -7.39 -15.57
N GLY A 180 9.18 -6.20 -14.96
CA GLY A 180 8.80 -5.98 -13.57
C GLY A 180 7.38 -6.41 -13.25
N ARG A 181 6.44 -6.18 -14.18
CA ARG A 181 5.03 -6.60 -14.05
C ARG A 181 4.87 -8.10 -13.92
N GLY A 182 5.84 -8.88 -14.39
CA GLY A 182 5.91 -10.33 -14.20
C GLY A 182 5.88 -10.79 -12.74
N LEU A 183 6.20 -9.91 -11.77
CA LEU A 183 6.03 -10.21 -10.34
C LEU A 183 4.57 -10.45 -9.97
N VAL A 184 3.61 -9.82 -10.66
CA VAL A 184 2.18 -10.08 -10.41
C VAL A 184 1.80 -11.49 -10.85
N SER A 185 2.34 -11.99 -11.95
CA SER A 185 2.14 -13.38 -12.37
C SER A 185 2.78 -14.39 -11.41
N PHE A 186 3.90 -14.01 -10.77
CA PHE A 186 4.50 -14.81 -9.70
C PHE A 186 3.65 -14.77 -8.43
N TRP A 187 3.15 -13.60 -8.04
CA TRP A 187 2.23 -13.43 -6.92
C TRP A 187 0.94 -14.23 -7.12
N GLN A 188 0.35 -14.20 -8.31
CA GLN A 188 -0.86 -14.97 -8.62
C GLN A 188 -0.65 -16.48 -8.41
N ARG A 189 0.46 -17.03 -8.91
CA ARG A 189 0.82 -18.44 -8.64
C ARG A 189 0.99 -18.71 -7.15
N ALA A 190 1.58 -17.76 -6.42
CA ALA A 190 1.74 -17.89 -4.98
C ALA A 190 0.39 -17.88 -4.22
N GLU A 191 -0.56 -17.04 -4.64
CA GLU A 191 -1.91 -17.02 -4.07
C GLU A 191 -2.68 -18.31 -4.36
N ASP A 192 -2.60 -18.84 -5.59
CA ASP A 192 -3.29 -20.08 -5.97
C ASP A 192 -2.75 -21.28 -5.15
N LEU A 193 -1.47 -21.26 -4.79
CA LEU A 193 -0.81 -22.29 -3.97
C LEU A 193 -0.88 -22.02 -2.46
N ARG A 194 -1.56 -20.97 -1.99
CA ARG A 194 -1.60 -20.60 -0.55
C ARG A 194 -2.15 -21.72 0.35
N LYS A 195 -3.02 -22.59 -0.18
CA LYS A 195 -3.57 -23.76 0.53
C LYS A 195 -2.62 -24.98 0.53
N ARG A 196 -1.48 -24.89 -0.18
CA ARG A 196 -0.45 -25.93 -0.32
C ARG A 196 0.93 -25.35 0.02
N PRO A 197 1.16 -24.95 1.28
CA PRO A 197 2.34 -24.17 1.67
C PRO A 197 3.66 -24.86 1.35
N VAL A 198 3.76 -26.19 1.51
CA VAL A 198 4.98 -26.94 1.15
C VAL A 198 5.30 -26.82 -0.34
N ARG A 199 4.29 -26.98 -1.20
CA ARG A 199 4.45 -26.87 -2.65
C ARG A 199 4.78 -25.44 -3.07
N LEU A 200 4.06 -24.47 -2.51
CA LEU A 200 4.37 -23.05 -2.69
C LEU A 200 5.84 -22.78 -2.39
N ILE A 201 6.29 -23.17 -1.20
CA ILE A 201 7.63 -22.92 -0.68
C ILE A 201 8.71 -23.55 -1.59
N MET A 202 8.52 -24.81 -2.01
CA MET A 202 9.45 -25.51 -2.90
C MET A 202 9.50 -24.92 -4.31
N GLU A 203 8.34 -24.60 -4.89
CA GLU A 203 8.26 -24.05 -6.25
C GLU A 203 8.77 -22.60 -6.31
N THR A 204 8.48 -21.81 -5.27
CA THR A 204 8.68 -20.34 -5.21
C THR A 204 10.08 -19.96 -4.75
N PHE A 205 10.55 -20.53 -3.64
CA PHE A 205 11.82 -20.14 -3.01
C PHE A 205 12.91 -21.22 -3.14
N GLY A 206 12.50 -22.48 -3.27
CA GLY A 206 13.41 -23.63 -3.31
C GLY A 206 13.95 -24.00 -1.93
N PHE A 207 14.29 -25.29 -1.74
CA PHE A 207 14.68 -25.87 -0.44
C PHE A 207 15.76 -25.05 0.30
N ALA A 208 16.81 -24.63 -0.41
CA ALA A 208 17.92 -23.89 0.19
C ALA A 208 17.49 -22.56 0.84
N THR A 209 16.64 -21.77 0.18
CA THR A 209 16.19 -20.46 0.69
C THR A 209 15.39 -20.62 1.98
N VAL A 210 14.59 -21.68 2.03
CA VAL A 210 13.72 -22.03 3.17
C VAL A 210 14.54 -22.51 4.33
N PHE A 211 15.52 -23.38 4.05
CA PHE A 211 16.49 -23.84 5.03
C PHE A 211 17.24 -22.66 5.65
N TYR A 212 17.73 -21.72 4.83
CA TYR A 212 18.35 -20.50 5.35
C TYR A 212 17.37 -19.65 6.16
N TYR A 213 16.10 -19.52 5.76
CA TYR A 213 15.11 -18.75 6.52
C TYR A 213 14.84 -19.38 7.89
N LEU A 214 14.63 -20.70 7.94
CA LEU A 214 14.36 -21.45 9.17
C LEU A 214 15.55 -21.41 10.13
N LEU A 215 16.78 -21.40 9.62
CA LEU A 215 17.99 -21.23 10.43
C LEU A 215 18.29 -19.77 10.81
N GLY A 216 17.46 -18.79 10.40
CA GLY A 216 17.72 -17.37 10.64
C GLY A 216 18.94 -16.83 9.87
N LEU A 217 19.36 -17.52 8.82
CA LEU A 217 20.54 -17.21 8.00
C LEU A 217 20.21 -16.56 6.65
N LEU A 218 18.92 -16.43 6.30
CA LEU A 218 18.49 -15.80 5.06
C LEU A 218 18.68 -14.29 5.15
N THR A 219 19.51 -13.72 4.27
CA THR A 219 19.64 -12.27 4.12
C THR A 219 18.66 -11.75 3.08
N ILE A 220 18.36 -10.44 3.10
CA ILE A 220 17.56 -9.78 2.05
C ILE A 220 18.13 -10.08 0.67
N GLU A 221 19.44 -9.90 0.50
CA GLU A 221 20.12 -10.08 -0.77
C GLU A 221 20.00 -11.52 -1.29
N ARG A 222 20.08 -12.52 -0.41
CA ARG A 222 19.85 -13.93 -0.76
C ARG A 222 18.40 -14.18 -1.17
N GLY A 223 17.45 -13.60 -0.44
CA GLY A 223 16.02 -13.67 -0.80
C GLY A 223 15.73 -13.10 -2.18
N LEU A 224 16.27 -11.91 -2.48
CA LEU A 224 16.13 -11.26 -3.78
C LEU A 224 16.81 -12.06 -4.91
N ARG A 225 18.00 -12.62 -4.66
CA ARG A 225 18.66 -13.51 -5.62
C ARG A 225 17.83 -14.76 -5.91
N ALA A 226 17.17 -15.34 -4.90
CA ALA A 226 16.28 -16.48 -5.09
C ALA A 226 15.09 -16.11 -5.98
N VAL A 227 14.45 -14.95 -5.73
CA VAL A 227 13.37 -14.41 -6.58
C VAL A 227 13.86 -14.16 -8.00
N ARG A 228 15.02 -13.51 -8.18
CA ARG A 228 15.61 -13.25 -9.50
C ARG A 228 15.91 -14.54 -10.26
N ARG A 229 16.49 -15.56 -9.62
CA ARG A 229 16.78 -16.86 -10.27
C ARG A 229 15.49 -17.55 -10.77
N LYS A 230 14.38 -17.34 -10.08
CA LYS A 230 13.08 -17.97 -10.41
C LYS A 230 12.26 -17.19 -11.41
N THR A 231 12.38 -15.87 -11.42
CA THR A 231 11.50 -14.98 -12.21
C THR A 231 12.24 -14.26 -13.33
N GLY A 232 13.57 -14.17 -13.27
CA GLY A 232 14.38 -13.31 -14.13
C GLY A 232 14.31 -11.82 -13.76
N ILE A 233 13.53 -11.44 -12.74
CA ILE A 233 13.20 -10.06 -12.41
C ILE A 233 14.21 -9.50 -11.40
N ARG A 234 14.75 -8.30 -11.67
CA ARG A 234 15.56 -7.54 -10.72
C ARG A 234 14.64 -6.78 -9.78
N ALA A 235 14.35 -7.38 -8.62
CA ALA A 235 13.58 -6.74 -7.56
C ALA A 235 14.50 -5.94 -6.61
N HIS A 236 14.06 -4.76 -6.17
CA HIS A 236 14.78 -3.90 -5.24
C HIS A 236 13.91 -3.47 -4.04
N PRO A 237 14.34 -3.66 -2.79
CA PRO A 237 13.62 -3.17 -1.62
C PRO A 237 13.94 -1.69 -1.40
N VAL A 238 12.90 -0.85 -1.33
CA VAL A 238 13.04 0.57 -0.97
C VAL A 238 12.68 0.71 0.50
N PHE A 239 13.69 1.02 1.32
CA PHE A 239 13.51 1.29 2.75
C PHE A 239 12.92 2.68 2.97
N LEU A 240 11.68 2.73 3.42
CA LEU A 240 10.95 3.95 3.71
C LEU A 240 11.33 4.44 5.12
N PRO A 241 11.74 5.71 5.31
CA PRO A 241 11.99 6.31 6.62
C PRO A 241 10.70 6.72 7.33
N TYR A 242 9.58 6.07 7.00
CA TYR A 242 8.23 6.45 7.42
C TYR A 242 7.57 5.23 8.06
N PRO A 243 7.65 5.07 9.39
CA PRO A 243 7.06 3.92 10.09
C PRO A 243 5.59 3.68 9.75
N GLN A 244 4.83 4.76 9.55
CA GLN A 244 3.41 4.71 9.18
C GLN A 244 3.13 4.03 7.83
N ALA A 245 4.13 3.94 6.94
CA ALA A 245 3.99 3.24 5.67
C ALA A 245 3.86 1.72 5.85
N GLY A 246 4.27 1.20 7.01
CA GLY A 246 4.12 -0.21 7.37
C GLY A 246 2.80 -0.53 8.06
N VAL A 247 1.85 0.42 8.13
CA VAL A 247 0.57 0.28 8.84
C VAL A 247 -0.59 0.27 7.82
N ASP A 248 -1.05 -0.93 7.49
CA ASP A 248 -2.33 -1.18 6.83
C ASP A 248 -3.41 -1.48 7.87
N VAL A 249 -4.64 -1.09 7.57
CA VAL A 249 -5.80 -1.30 8.43
C VAL A 249 -6.45 -2.63 8.04
N ASP A 250 -6.12 -3.69 8.79
CA ASP A 250 -6.69 -5.03 8.62
C ASP A 250 -7.49 -5.50 9.86
N LYS A 251 -7.19 -4.95 11.03
CA LYS A 251 -7.84 -5.27 12.31
C LYS A 251 -8.29 -4.00 13.01
N VAL A 252 -9.25 -4.15 13.93
CA VAL A 252 -9.75 -3.03 14.76
C VAL A 252 -8.61 -2.33 15.52
N ALA A 253 -7.60 -3.07 15.97
CA ALA A 253 -6.41 -2.48 16.60
C ALA A 253 -5.60 -1.58 15.64
N ASP A 254 -5.55 -1.92 14.35
CA ASP A 254 -4.88 -1.10 13.33
C ASP A 254 -5.69 0.17 13.05
N LEU A 255 -7.03 0.07 13.05
CA LEU A 255 -7.94 1.22 12.92
C LEU A 255 -7.73 2.21 14.06
N VAL A 256 -7.75 1.74 15.32
CA VAL A 256 -7.51 2.57 16.51
C VAL A 256 -6.12 3.21 16.46
N LEU A 257 -5.10 2.46 16.03
CA LEU A 257 -3.76 3.01 15.85
C LEU A 257 -3.77 4.13 14.81
N ALA A 258 -4.36 3.91 13.63
CA ALA A 258 -4.40 4.90 12.56
C ALA A 258 -5.16 6.17 12.98
N GLU A 259 -6.28 6.03 13.68
CA GLU A 259 -7.02 7.15 14.29
C GLU A 259 -6.13 7.96 15.23
N SER A 260 -5.41 7.29 16.15
CA SER A 260 -4.53 7.95 17.12
C SER A 260 -3.40 8.74 16.45
N VAL A 261 -2.83 8.20 15.36
CA VAL A 261 -1.75 8.86 14.61
C VAL A 261 -2.26 10.10 13.89
N LEU A 262 -3.47 10.05 13.32
CA LEU A 262 -4.07 11.19 12.64
C LEU A 262 -4.51 12.27 13.63
N ALA A 263 -5.07 11.90 14.78
CA ALA A 263 -5.44 12.84 15.83
C ALA A 263 -4.24 13.65 16.35
N ARG A 264 -3.06 13.01 16.48
CA ARG A 264 -1.81 13.70 16.88
C ARG A 264 -1.26 14.67 15.83
N LYS A 265 -1.63 14.49 14.56
CA LYS A 265 -1.20 15.37 13.46
C LYS A 265 -2.12 16.57 13.25
N ALA A 266 -3.38 16.48 13.69
CA ALA A 266 -4.25 17.65 13.71
C ALA A 266 -3.71 18.64 14.76
N PRO A 267 -3.39 19.90 14.42
CA PRO A 267 -3.10 20.89 15.44
C PRO A 267 -4.34 21.03 16.34
N ALA A 268 -4.12 21.21 17.64
CA ALA A 268 -5.17 21.53 18.60
C ALA A 268 -5.82 22.87 18.19
N ALA A 269 -6.82 22.82 17.32
CA ALA A 269 -7.66 23.95 17.03
C ALA A 269 -8.64 24.12 18.20
N GLY A 270 -8.32 25.05 19.10
CA GLY A 270 -9.24 25.49 20.15
C GLY A 270 -8.56 25.76 21.49
N GLY A 271 -7.92 26.91 21.61
CA GLY A 271 -7.31 27.36 22.87
C GLY A 271 -6.80 28.79 22.76
N GLY A 272 -7.68 29.71 22.35
CA GLY A 272 -7.41 31.15 22.30
C GLY A 272 -8.60 31.90 22.88
N SER A 273 -8.83 31.75 24.18
CA SER A 273 -9.40 32.80 24.99
C SER A 273 -8.30 33.84 25.23
N ASP A 274 -8.53 35.09 24.85
CA ASP A 274 -8.04 36.30 25.54
C ASP A 274 -8.58 37.53 24.78
N LEU A 275 -9.55 38.24 25.33
CA LEU A 275 -9.44 39.38 26.27
C LEU A 275 -9.84 40.67 25.52
N HIS A 276 -11.13 40.97 25.58
CA HIS A 276 -11.67 42.27 25.23
C HIS A 276 -11.37 43.22 26.40
N GLY A 277 -10.26 43.96 26.32
CA GLY A 277 -9.97 45.08 27.22
C GLY A 277 -10.66 46.35 26.73
N PRO A 278 -11.16 47.22 27.62
CA PRO A 278 -12.01 48.35 27.24
C PRO A 278 -11.19 49.50 26.65
N THR A 279 -11.78 50.17 25.66
CA THR A 279 -11.34 51.47 25.13
C THR A 279 -11.40 52.56 26.21
N PRO A 280 -10.38 53.42 26.35
CA PRO A 280 -10.54 54.67 27.09
C PRO A 280 -11.06 55.76 26.14
N GLU A 281 -12.13 56.43 26.56
CA GLU A 281 -12.53 57.75 26.04
C GLU A 281 -11.59 58.83 26.58
N MET A 282 -10.99 59.59 25.66
CA MET A 282 -10.74 61.06 25.63
C MET A 282 -9.49 61.38 24.80
#